data_AF-W2Z4D7-F1
#
_entry.id   AF-W2Z4D7-F1
#
_cell.length_a   1.000
_cell.length_b   1.000
_cell.length_c   1.000
_cell.angle_alpha   90.00
_cell.angle_beta   90.00
_cell.angle_gamma   90.00
#
_symmetry.space_group_name_H-M   'P 1'
#
loop_
_entity.id
_entity.type
_entity.pdbx_description
1 polymer ?
#
loop_
_entity_poly.entity_id
_entity_poly.type
_entity_poly.pdbx_seq_one_letter_code
_entity_poly.pdbx_strand_id
1 'polypeptide(L)'
;MAVAQARLPEGSDIEIPQNTTFRQLLHIDEHERPMNEEIASAELQDDAAYRIIRVQIHGIPVPLKVNIADLRDALGLPPYSLCPPFRGPIEVDTPDPAQNVADTDHMEPNEMERSH
;
A
#
# COMPACT_ATOMS: atom_id res chain seq x y z
N MET A 1 16.81 -14.95 52.45
CA MET A 1 16.60 -13.50 52.71
C MET A 1 15.28 -13.12 52.06
N ALA A 2 14.27 -12.73 52.84
CA ALA A 2 12.93 -12.41 52.32
C ALA A 2 12.84 -10.90 52.09
N VAL A 3 12.60 -10.49 50.84
CA VAL A 3 12.44 -9.07 50.49
C VAL A 3 11.00 -8.68 50.84
N ALA A 4 10.81 -8.08 52.02
CA ALA A 4 9.53 -7.51 52.42
C ALA A 4 9.28 -6.25 51.59
N GLN A 5 8.49 -6.37 50.51
CA GLN A 5 7.97 -5.18 49.83
C GLN A 5 6.83 -4.61 50.68
N ALA A 6 7.09 -3.48 51.32
CA ALA A 6 6.06 -2.71 52.01
C ALA A 6 5.08 -2.17 50.96
N ARG A 7 3.79 -2.47 51.13
CA ARG A 7 2.73 -1.77 50.38
C ARG A 7 2.75 -0.30 50.82
N LEU A 8 2.76 0.62 49.85
CA LEU A 8 2.63 2.05 50.09
C LEU A 8 1.25 2.30 50.75
N PRO A 9 1.14 3.11 51.82
CA PRO A 9 -0.13 3.39 52.48
C PRO A 9 -1.12 4.10 51.54
N GLU A 10 -2.42 3.82 51.70
CA GLU A 10 -3.50 4.44 50.93
C GLU A 10 -3.47 5.97 51.11
N GLY A 11 -3.35 6.71 49.99
CA GLY A 11 -3.21 8.17 49.97
C GLY A 11 -1.80 8.69 49.68
N SER A 12 -0.83 7.80 49.43
CA SER A 12 0.52 8.19 48.98
C SER A 12 0.52 8.57 47.50
N ASP A 13 1.19 9.67 47.15
CA ASP A 13 1.39 10.05 45.75
C ASP A 13 2.20 8.99 45.00
N ILE A 14 1.81 8.72 43.75
CA ILE A 14 2.52 7.77 42.88
C ILE A 14 3.81 8.46 42.40
N GLU A 15 4.91 8.19 43.08
CA GLU A 15 6.24 8.63 42.65
C GLU A 15 6.93 7.60 41.77
N ILE A 16 7.56 8.08 40.69
CA ILE A 16 8.34 7.23 39.79
C ILE A 16 9.59 6.74 40.54
N PRO A 17 9.79 5.41 40.67
CA PRO A 17 10.91 4.87 41.44
C PRO A 17 12.27 5.26 40.84
N GLN A 18 13.11 5.95 41.61
CA GLN A 18 14.48 6.31 41.19
C GLN A 18 15.52 5.20 41.43
N ASN A 19 15.09 3.95 41.61
CA ASN A 19 15.99 2.85 41.92
C ASN A 19 16.86 2.47 40.71
N THR A 20 17.96 1.77 40.97
CA THR A 20 18.93 1.36 39.93
C THR A 20 18.32 0.48 38.86
N THR A 21 17.39 -0.41 39.23
CA THR A 21 16.68 -1.30 38.31
C THR A 21 15.74 -0.55 37.37
N PHE A 22 15.04 0.48 37.86
CA PHE A 22 14.14 1.31 37.05
C PHE A 22 14.93 2.16 36.06
N ARG A 23 16.08 2.71 36.47
CA ARG A 23 17.01 3.38 35.55
C ARG A 23 17.57 2.43 34.48
N GLN A 24 17.88 1.19 34.86
CA GLN A 24 18.30 0.18 33.89
C GLN A 24 17.20 -0.18 32.89
N LEU A 25 15.95 -0.34 33.34
CA LEU A 25 14.81 -0.59 32.46
C LEU A 25 14.55 0.59 31.51
N LEU A 26 14.61 1.82 32.01
CA LEU A 26 14.51 3.02 31.16
C LEU A 26 15.61 3.07 30.10
N HIS A 27 16.84 2.69 30.46
CA HIS A 27 17.96 2.67 29.53
C HIS A 27 17.80 1.59 28.44
N ILE A 28 17.21 0.43 28.78
CA ILE A 28 16.86 -0.60 27.80
C ILE A 28 15.78 -0.08 26.84
N ASP A 29 14.72 0.52 27.37
CA ASP A 29 13.61 1.06 26.58
C ASP A 29 14.08 2.15 25.59
N GLU A 30 14.95 3.07 26.05
CA GLU A 30 15.55 4.10 25.20
C GLU A 30 16.38 3.50 24.05
N HIS A 31 17.04 2.37 24.29
CA HIS A 31 17.87 1.69 23.31
C HIS A 31 17.09 0.77 22.36
N GLU A 32 15.92 0.28 22.78
CA GLU A 32 15.00 -0.51 21.93
C GLU A 32 14.14 0.37 21.01
N ARG A 33 13.83 1.60 21.44
CA ARG A 33 13.03 2.56 20.68
C ARG A 33 13.49 2.80 19.23
N PRO A 34 14.78 3.10 18.93
CA PRO A 34 15.22 3.31 17.56
C PRO A 34 15.13 2.04 16.71
N MET A 35 15.41 0.87 17.29
CA MET A 35 15.30 -0.41 16.59
C MET A 35 13.85 -0.73 16.25
N ASN A 36 12.92 -0.47 17.18
CA ASN A 36 11.50 -0.67 16.94
C ASN A 36 10.94 0.33 15.90
N GLU A 37 11.42 1.57 15.90
CA GLU A 37 11.07 2.57 14.86
C GLU A 37 11.61 2.14 13.47
N GLU A 38 12.81 1.58 13.40
CA GLU A 38 13.40 1.06 12.17
C GLU A 38 12.64 -0.18 11.65
N ILE A 39 12.29 -1.11 12.54
CA ILE A 39 11.48 -2.29 12.20
C ILE A 39 10.09 -1.87 11.72
N ALA A 40 9.40 -0.97 12.43
CA ALA A 40 8.07 -0.51 12.07
C ALA A 40 8.07 0.24 10.71
N SER A 41 9.12 1.01 10.42
CA SER A 41 9.26 1.69 9.14
C SER A 41 9.61 0.74 8.00
N ALA A 42 10.44 -0.28 8.25
CA ALA A 42 10.71 -1.36 7.31
C ALA A 42 9.46 -2.21 7.03
N GLU A 43 8.65 -2.52 8.05
CA GLU A 43 7.37 -3.23 7.89
C GLU A 43 6.36 -2.42 7.09
N LEU A 44 6.29 -1.10 7.26
CA LEU A 44 5.42 -0.24 6.46
C LEU A 44 5.82 -0.22 4.98
N GLN A 45 7.13 -0.20 4.71
CA GLN A 45 7.66 -0.29 3.35
C GLN A 45 7.46 -1.68 2.73
N ASP A 46 7.59 -2.74 3.54
CA ASP A 46 7.28 -4.12 3.15
C ASP A 46 5.78 -4.30 2.83
N ASP A 47 4.89 -3.72 3.64
CA ASP A 47 3.45 -3.82 3.42
C ASP A 47 3.01 -3.17 2.10
N ALA A 48 3.70 -2.12 1.66
CA ALA A 48 3.47 -1.50 0.35
C ALA A 48 3.97 -2.37 -0.82
N ALA A 49 5.05 -3.15 -0.61
CA ALA A 49 5.67 -3.98 -1.64
C ALA A 49 5.01 -5.35 -1.82
N TYR A 50 4.38 -5.88 -0.76
CA TYR A 50 3.76 -7.19 -0.76
C TYR A 50 2.24 -7.12 -0.77
N ARG A 51 1.60 -8.02 -1.54
CA ARG A 51 0.14 -8.15 -1.58
C ARG A 51 -0.28 -9.59 -1.40
N ILE A 52 -1.41 -9.79 -0.72
CA ILE A 52 -2.05 -11.10 -0.62
C ILE A 52 -2.78 -11.39 -1.93
N ILE A 53 -2.34 -12.44 -2.63
CA ILE A 53 -3.03 -13.01 -3.79
C ILE A 53 -3.67 -14.35 -3.39
N ARG A 54 -4.76 -14.73 -4.06
CA ARG A 54 -5.39 -16.04 -3.85
C ARG A 54 -4.92 -16.99 -4.95
N VAL A 55 -4.28 -18.09 -4.54
CA VAL A 55 -3.78 -19.12 -5.46
C VAL A 55 -4.49 -20.43 -5.15
N GLN A 56 -4.85 -21.20 -6.17
CA GLN A 56 -5.50 -22.50 -5.97
C GLN A 56 -4.43 -23.60 -5.89
N ILE A 57 -4.36 -24.30 -4.76
CA ILE A 57 -3.46 -25.44 -4.55
C ILE A 57 -4.32 -26.66 -4.22
N HIS A 58 -4.21 -27.73 -5.03
CA HIS A 58 -5.04 -28.95 -4.90
C HIS A 58 -6.56 -28.67 -4.81
N GLY A 59 -7.04 -27.66 -5.54
CA GLY A 59 -8.46 -27.28 -5.56
C GLY A 59 -8.88 -26.31 -4.44
N ILE A 60 -8.02 -26.03 -3.46
CA ILE A 60 -8.30 -25.15 -2.34
C ILE A 60 -7.68 -23.76 -2.60
N PRO A 61 -8.45 -22.66 -2.48
CA PRO A 61 -7.90 -21.31 -2.56
C PRO A 61 -7.11 -20.98 -1.29
N VAL A 62 -5.81 -20.71 -1.44
CA VAL A 62 -4.89 -20.34 -0.36
C VAL A 62 -4.46 -18.87 -0.54
N PRO A 63 -4.61 -18.01 0.48
CA PRO A 63 -4.05 -16.67 0.46
C PRO A 63 -2.52 -16.72 0.64
N LEU A 64 -1.79 -16.11 -0.27
CA LEU A 64 -0.32 -16.03 -0.23
C LEU A 64 0.13 -14.58 -0.30
N LYS A 65 1.01 -14.16 0.62
CA LYS A 65 1.67 -12.84 0.59
C LYS A 65 2.82 -12.90 -0.41
N VAL A 66 2.76 -12.09 -1.48
CA VAL A 66 3.72 -12.12 -2.59
C VAL A 66 4.24 -10.72 -2.89
N ASN A 67 5.53 -10.61 -3.19
CA ASN A 67 6.16 -9.37 -3.63
C ASN A 67 5.63 -8.99 -5.02
N ILE A 68 5.09 -7.77 -5.16
CA ILE A 68 4.48 -7.34 -6.42
C ILE A 68 5.53 -7.03 -7.50
N ALA A 69 6.74 -6.57 -7.13
CA ALA A 69 7.79 -6.30 -8.11
C ALA A 69 8.27 -7.59 -8.78
N ASP A 70 8.58 -8.62 -7.97
CA ASP A 70 9.01 -9.92 -8.48
C ASP A 70 7.90 -10.61 -9.29
N LEU A 71 6.65 -10.52 -8.82
CA LEU A 71 5.51 -11.08 -9.55
C LEU A 71 5.31 -10.37 -10.90
N ARG A 72 5.51 -9.05 -10.97
CA ARG A 72 5.44 -8.31 -12.24
C ARG A 72 6.55 -8.71 -13.19
N ASP A 73 7.78 -8.81 -12.70
CA ASP A 73 8.93 -9.23 -13.49
C ASP A 73 8.74 -10.64 -14.08
N ALA A 74 8.31 -11.60 -13.24
CA ALA A 74 8.02 -12.96 -13.67
C ALA A 74 6.90 -13.05 -14.72
N LEU A 75 5.93 -12.12 -14.68
CA LEU A 75 4.82 -12.05 -15.63
C LEU A 75 5.12 -11.13 -16.84
N GLY A 76 6.29 -10.48 -16.89
CA GLY A 76 6.63 -9.50 -17.92
C GLY A 76 5.73 -8.26 -17.92
N LEU A 77 5.13 -7.93 -16.76
CA LEU A 77 4.23 -6.78 -16.64
C LEU A 77 5.04 -5.49 -16.49
N PRO A 78 4.56 -4.38 -17.08
CA PRO A 78 5.23 -3.10 -16.93
C PRO A 78 5.18 -2.60 -15.47
N PRO A 79 6.09 -1.68 -15.09
CA PRO A 79 6.15 -1.15 -13.72
C PRO A 79 4.96 -0.24 -13.37
N TYR A 80 4.16 0.17 -14.34
CA TYR A 80 2.95 0.98 -14.13
C TYR A 80 1.69 0.12 -13.98
N SER A 81 0.64 0.68 -13.34
CA SER A 81 -0.63 -0.05 -13.16
C SER A 81 -1.35 -0.23 -14.49
N LEU A 82 -1.77 -1.47 -14.78
CA LEU A 82 -2.59 -1.79 -15.96
C LEU A 82 -4.06 -1.37 -15.79
N CYS A 83 -4.53 -1.26 -14.54
CA CYS A 83 -5.81 -0.65 -14.20
C CYS A 83 -5.52 0.68 -13.48
N PRO A 84 -5.33 1.78 -14.21
CA PRO A 84 -5.35 3.10 -13.59
C PRO A 84 -6.72 3.33 -12.93
N PRO A 85 -6.79 4.13 -11.86
CA PRO A 85 -8.07 4.54 -11.30
C PRO A 85 -8.92 5.17 -12.40
N PHE A 86 -10.23 4.86 -12.40
CA PHE A 86 -11.17 5.41 -13.36
C PHE A 86 -11.04 6.94 -13.35
N ARG A 87 -10.67 7.53 -14.50
CA ARG A 87 -10.80 8.96 -14.70
C ARG A 87 -12.23 9.19 -15.19
N GLY A 88 -13.00 9.98 -14.45
CA GLY A 88 -14.30 10.44 -14.91
C GLY A 88 -14.20 11.17 -16.25
N PRO A 89 -15.33 11.36 -16.96
CA PRO A 89 -15.37 12.16 -18.17
C PRO A 89 -14.66 13.49 -17.91
N ILE A 90 -13.65 13.79 -18.72
CA ILE A 90 -13.03 15.10 -18.70
C ILE A 90 -14.11 16.02 -19.28
N GLU A 91 -14.61 16.98 -18.51
CA GLU A 91 -15.38 18.10 -19.07
C GLU A 91 -14.40 18.91 -19.92
N VAL A 92 -14.28 18.50 -21.19
CA VAL A 92 -13.54 19.26 -22.17
C VAL A 92 -14.49 20.37 -22.63
N ASP A 93 -14.09 21.63 -22.46
CA ASP A 93 -14.78 22.82 -23.02
C ASP A 93 -14.69 22.87 -24.56
N THR A 94 -14.45 21.74 -25.20
CA THR A 94 -14.50 21.61 -26.65
C THR A 94 -15.94 21.28 -26.99
N PRO A 95 -16.69 22.22 -27.61
CA PRO A 95 -18.03 21.91 -28.07
C PRO A 95 -17.97 20.73 -29.06
N ASP A 96 -19.01 19.91 -29.06
CA ASP A 96 -19.17 18.87 -30.09
C ASP A 96 -18.95 19.50 -31.48
N PRO A 97 -18.24 18.81 -32.39
CA PRO A 97 -18.00 19.34 -33.72
C PRO A 97 -19.35 19.66 -34.36
N ALA A 98 -19.58 20.95 -34.64
CA ALA A 98 -20.85 21.44 -35.17
C ALA A 98 -21.15 20.91 -36.58
N GLN A 99 -20.15 20.35 -37.25
CA GLN A 99 -20.23 19.84 -38.60
C GLN A 99 -19.69 18.41 -38.62
N ASN A 100 -20.53 17.48 -39.09
CA ASN A 100 -20.11 16.12 -39.39
C ASN A 100 -19.16 16.17 -40.60
N VAL A 101 -17.92 15.70 -40.42
CA VAL A 101 -16.95 15.55 -41.51
C VAL A 101 -17.13 14.17 -42.13
N ALA A 102 -17.31 14.12 -43.45
CA ALA A 102 -17.43 12.85 -44.16
C ALA A 102 -16.10 12.07 -44.08
N ASP A 103 -16.17 10.82 -43.63
CA ASP A 103 -15.03 9.89 -43.55
C ASP A 103 -14.61 9.45 -44.97
N THR A 104 -13.90 10.35 -45.64
CA THR A 104 -13.53 10.27 -47.05
C THR A 104 -12.37 9.29 -47.29
N ASP A 105 -11.55 9.06 -46.28
CA ASP A 105 -10.36 8.20 -46.35
C ASP A 105 -10.70 6.70 -46.27
N HIS A 106 -11.86 6.36 -45.69
CA HIS A 106 -12.34 4.97 -45.57
C HIS A 106 -13.50 4.65 -46.53
N MET A 107 -13.80 5.55 -47.47
CA MET A 107 -14.80 5.25 -48.50
C MET A 107 -14.29 4.14 -49.43
N GLU A 108 -15.07 3.08 -49.55
CA GLU A 108 -14.83 2.04 -50.53
C GLU A 108 -14.86 2.64 -51.94
N PRO A 109 -14.00 2.20 -52.89
CA PRO A 109 -13.84 2.83 -54.19
C PRO A 109 -15.13 2.89 -55.03
N ASN A 110 -16.12 2.07 -54.69
CA ASN A 110 -17.41 2.00 -55.37
C ASN A 110 -18.43 3.08 -54.93
N GLU A 111 -18.14 3.81 -53.83
CA GLU A 111 -19.00 4.88 -53.30
C GLU A 111 -18.58 6.28 -53.81
N MET A 112 -17.33 6.44 -54.25
CA MET A 112 -16.84 7.69 -54.87
C MET A 112 -17.53 8.01 -56.21
N GLU A 113 -18.03 7.00 -56.92
CA GLU A 113 -18.63 7.15 -58.26
C GLU A 113 -20.11 7.58 -58.23
N ARG A 114 -20.75 7.63 -57.05
CA ARG A 114 -22.18 7.98 -56.89
C ARG A 114 -22.44 9.41 -56.40
N SER A 115 -21.39 10.19 -56.14
CA SER A 115 -21.49 11.57 -55.64
C SER A 115 -21.16 12.66 -56.66
N HIS A 116 -21.24 12.35 -57.97
CA HIS A 116 -21.17 13.33 -59.05
C HIS A 116 -22.54 13.63 -59.66
#